data_AF-A0ABD2ZJH4-F1
#
_entry.id   AF-A0ABD2ZJH4-F1
#
_cell.length_a   1.000
_cell.length_b   1.000
_cell.length_c   1.000
_cell.angle_alpha   90.00
_cell.angle_beta   90.00
_cell.angle_gamma   90.00
#
_symmetry.space_group_name_H-M   'P 1'
#
loop_
_entity.id
_entity.type
_entity.pdbx_description
1 polymer ?
#
loop_
_entity_poly.entity_id
_entity_poly.type
_entity_poly.pdbx_seq_one_letter_code
_entity_poly.pdbx_strand_id
1 'polypeptide(L)'
;MEEWCKTIPKIELHAHLNGSIRDSTLLELARGLGEKGTIVFSDVEKVILKNDRSLVEVFELFDLIHLITTDHETVSRIAKEVVEDFAVDNVVYLELRTTPKRNDSKGTSKESYMQAVVEGLRAVNNVDVDFAHKLDAEATGNSHYDNGRYSGAERKKIYVRLLLSIDRCESTEAAMETVKLALQMKHLGVVGIDLSGNPVIGEWKTFCQL
;
A
#
# COMPACT_ATOMS: atom_id res chain seq x y z
N MET A 1 -15.40 -10.25 18.89
CA MET A 1 -16.08 -9.81 17.66
C MET A 1 -16.95 -10.95 17.18
N GLU A 2 -18.18 -10.68 16.78
CA GLU A 2 -19.11 -11.70 16.29
C GLU A 2 -18.64 -12.27 14.96
N GLU A 3 -18.91 -13.55 14.69
CA GLU A 3 -18.36 -14.26 13.52
C GLU A 3 -18.83 -13.67 12.19
N TRP A 4 -20.06 -13.15 12.14
CA TRP A 4 -20.60 -12.53 10.92
C TRP A 4 -19.83 -11.27 10.49
N CYS A 5 -19.23 -10.52 11.43
CA CYS A 5 -18.41 -9.35 11.10
C CYS A 5 -17.17 -9.74 10.29
N LYS A 6 -16.64 -10.95 10.53
CA LYS A 6 -15.51 -11.49 9.78
C LYS A 6 -15.95 -11.92 8.39
N THR A 7 -17.09 -12.60 8.26
CA THR A 7 -17.51 -13.22 6.99
C THR A 7 -18.22 -12.27 6.02
N ILE A 8 -18.78 -11.15 6.49
CA ILE A 8 -19.44 -10.17 5.62
C ILE A 8 -18.44 -9.61 4.58
N PRO A 9 -18.81 -9.48 3.30
CA PRO A 9 -17.99 -8.79 2.31
C PRO A 9 -17.82 -7.32 2.69
N LYS A 10 -16.59 -6.83 2.67
CA LYS A 10 -16.22 -5.47 3.10
C LYS A 10 -15.55 -4.67 1.99
N ILE A 11 -15.68 -3.36 2.10
CA ILE A 11 -15.02 -2.39 1.22
C ILE A 11 -14.11 -1.55 2.12
N GLU A 12 -12.82 -1.53 1.83
CA GLU A 12 -11.83 -0.68 2.50
C GLU A 12 -11.45 0.46 1.55
N LEU A 13 -11.65 1.70 2.00
CA LEU A 13 -11.42 2.91 1.21
C LEU A 13 -10.29 3.78 1.76
N HIS A 14 -9.75 3.45 2.93
CA HIS A 14 -8.76 4.24 3.64
C HIS A 14 -7.75 3.34 4.35
N ALA A 15 -6.91 2.66 3.58
CA ALA A 15 -5.78 1.89 4.10
C ALA A 15 -4.45 2.44 3.57
N HIS A 16 -3.63 2.99 4.46
CA HIS A 16 -2.26 3.39 4.15
C HIS A 16 -1.37 2.15 4.12
N LEU A 17 -0.65 1.93 3.02
CA LEU A 17 0.25 0.77 2.87
C LEU A 17 1.21 0.62 4.06
N ASN A 18 1.95 1.69 4.36
CA ASN A 18 2.92 1.72 5.45
C ASN A 18 2.27 1.65 6.85
N GLY A 19 0.98 1.96 6.97
CA GLY A 19 0.22 1.83 8.21
C GLY A 19 -0.45 0.47 8.38
N SER A 20 -0.37 -0.42 7.38
CA SER A 20 -1.05 -1.72 7.36
C SER A 20 -0.07 -2.90 7.43
N ILE A 21 1.20 -2.63 7.76
CA ILE A 21 2.26 -3.65 7.82
C ILE A 21 2.03 -4.55 9.03
N ARG A 22 2.22 -5.87 8.87
CA ARG A 22 2.25 -6.82 9.99
C ARG A 22 3.35 -6.45 10.98
N ASP A 23 3.05 -6.43 12.27
CA ASP A 23 4.05 -6.19 13.33
C ASP A 23 5.26 -7.10 13.19
N SER A 24 5.04 -8.39 12.85
CA SER A 24 6.12 -9.37 12.64
C SER A 24 7.06 -8.96 11.51
N THR A 25 6.53 -8.48 10.39
CA THR A 25 7.31 -8.02 9.24
C THR A 25 8.10 -6.78 9.60
N LEU A 26 7.47 -5.82 10.28
CA LEU A 26 8.14 -4.59 10.69
C LEU A 26 9.30 -4.85 11.68
N LEU A 27 9.09 -5.75 12.65
CA LEU A 27 10.13 -6.18 13.60
C LEU A 27 11.26 -6.96 12.92
N GLU A 28 10.95 -7.82 11.95
CA GLU A 28 11.95 -8.54 11.16
C GLU A 28 12.86 -7.58 10.39
N LEU A 29 12.26 -6.62 9.67
CA LEU A 29 13.00 -5.61 8.90
C LEU A 29 13.82 -4.70 9.80
N ALA A 30 13.26 -4.26 10.94
CA ALA A 30 13.96 -3.48 11.94
C ALA A 30 15.18 -4.23 12.51
N ARG A 31 15.05 -5.54 12.78
CA ARG A 31 16.16 -6.37 13.26
C ARG A 31 17.29 -6.40 12.23
N GLY A 32 16.98 -6.62 10.97
CA GLY A 32 17.97 -6.64 9.89
C GLY A 32 18.71 -5.30 9.72
N LEU A 33 18.03 -4.17 9.94
CA LEU A 33 18.70 -2.85 9.94
C LEU A 33 19.52 -2.60 11.22
N GLY A 34 19.10 -3.14 12.35
CA GLY A 34 19.85 -3.12 13.61
C GLY A 34 21.18 -3.88 13.51
N GLU A 35 21.16 -5.06 12.89
CA GLU A 35 22.36 -5.87 12.64
C GLU A 35 23.36 -5.18 11.70
N LYS A 36 22.85 -4.36 10.76
CA LYS A 36 23.67 -3.50 9.88
C LYS A 36 24.15 -2.21 10.57
N GLY A 37 23.76 -1.96 11.82
CA GLY A 37 24.11 -0.74 12.56
C GLY A 37 23.44 0.53 12.04
N THR A 38 22.37 0.40 11.23
CA THR A 38 21.63 1.56 10.69
C THR A 38 20.71 2.18 11.74
N ILE A 39 20.19 1.37 12.66
CA ILE A 39 19.29 1.78 13.75
C ILE A 39 19.65 1.04 15.04
N VAL A 40 19.15 1.53 16.18
CA VAL A 40 19.18 0.80 17.45
C VAL A 40 17.90 0.00 17.60
N PHE A 41 17.95 -1.32 17.35
CA PHE A 41 16.77 -2.19 17.29
C PHE A 41 15.91 -2.13 18.56
N SER A 42 16.52 -2.10 19.75
CA SER A 42 15.79 -2.07 21.02
C SER A 42 14.92 -0.82 21.21
N ASP A 43 15.31 0.30 20.59
CA ASP A 43 14.56 1.55 20.67
C ASP A 43 13.39 1.52 19.70
N VAL A 44 13.64 1.00 18.50
CA VAL A 44 12.63 0.79 17.46
C VAL A 44 11.56 -0.22 17.89
N GLU A 45 11.95 -1.34 18.50
CA GLU A 45 11.03 -2.37 19.01
C GLU A 45 10.07 -1.78 20.05
N LYS A 46 10.57 -0.97 20.99
CA LYS A 46 9.72 -0.28 21.98
C LYS A 46 8.72 0.67 21.32
N VAL A 47 9.17 1.41 20.31
CA VAL A 47 8.31 2.35 19.58
C VAL A 47 7.24 1.62 18.79
N ILE A 48 7.54 0.48 18.16
CA ILE A 48 6.58 -0.35 17.41
C ILE A 48 5.54 -0.99 18.36
N LEU A 49 5.96 -1.55 19.49
CA LEU A 49 5.10 -2.29 20.42
C LEU A 49 4.24 -1.40 21.33
N LYS A 50 4.42 -0.08 21.31
CA LYS A 50 3.59 0.86 22.06
C LYS A 50 2.15 0.86 21.52
N ASN A 51 1.14 0.75 22.37
CA ASN A 51 -0.27 0.71 21.94
C ASN A 51 -0.99 2.07 22.03
N ASP A 52 -0.54 2.96 22.90
CA ASP A 52 -1.10 4.30 23.10
C ASP A 52 -0.23 5.36 22.42
N ARG A 53 -0.76 5.98 21.37
CA ARG A 53 -0.05 7.04 20.64
C ARG A 53 -0.89 8.29 20.54
N SER A 54 -0.30 9.40 20.95
CA SER A 54 -0.79 10.73 20.55
C SER A 54 -0.58 10.92 19.04
N LEU A 55 -1.29 11.88 18.45
CA LEU A 55 -1.15 12.19 17.02
C LEU A 55 0.29 12.56 16.65
N VAL A 56 1.02 13.22 17.55
CA VAL A 56 2.44 13.57 17.35
C VAL A 56 3.31 12.32 17.27
N GLU A 57 3.15 11.40 18.23
CA GLU A 57 3.89 10.14 18.28
C GLU A 57 3.57 9.21 17.09
N VAL A 58 2.37 9.31 16.52
CA VAL A 58 2.02 8.58 15.29
C VAL A 58 2.91 9.01 14.12
N PHE A 59 3.16 10.31 13.94
CA PHE A 59 4.01 10.78 12.85
C PHE A 59 5.49 10.46 13.06
N GLU A 60 5.98 10.51 14.30
CA GLU A 60 7.33 10.02 14.64
C GLU A 60 7.49 8.52 14.33
N LEU A 61 6.45 7.72 14.60
CA LEU A 61 6.43 6.32 14.19
C LEU A 61 6.46 6.17 12.66
N PHE A 62 5.71 6.99 11.91
CA PHE A 62 5.72 6.91 10.45
C PHE A 62 7.10 7.26 9.87
N ASP A 63 7.83 8.21 10.43
CA ASP A 63 9.22 8.50 10.02
C ASP A 63 10.11 7.26 10.16
N LEU A 64 9.95 6.53 11.28
CA LEU A 64 10.66 5.29 11.53
C LEU A 64 10.23 4.16 10.58
N ILE A 65 8.92 3.99 10.35
CA ILE A 65 8.41 3.01 9.39
C ILE A 65 8.99 3.30 8.01
N HIS A 66 8.95 4.55 7.55
CA HIS A 66 9.52 4.94 6.26
C HIS A 66 11.03 4.66 6.17
N LEU A 67 11.79 4.89 7.24
CA LEU A 67 13.21 4.53 7.29
C LEU A 67 13.41 3.02 7.04
N ILE A 68 12.56 2.19 7.64
CA ILE A 68 12.64 0.73 7.56
C ILE A 68 12.21 0.21 6.19
N THR A 69 11.19 0.83 5.58
CA THR A 69 10.47 0.21 4.45
C THR A 69 10.71 0.86 3.10
N THR A 70 11.54 1.91 3.01
CA THR A 70 11.78 2.62 1.74
C THR A 70 12.93 1.96 0.96
N ASP A 71 12.64 0.80 0.37
CA ASP A 71 13.39 0.11 -0.69
C ASP A 71 12.44 -0.79 -1.50
N HIS A 72 12.81 -1.13 -2.74
CA HIS A 72 11.89 -1.81 -3.67
C HIS A 72 11.45 -3.21 -3.22
N GLU A 73 12.37 -3.99 -2.65
CA GLU A 73 12.07 -5.36 -2.21
C GLU A 73 11.07 -5.33 -1.05
N THR A 74 11.32 -4.47 -0.06
CA THR A 74 10.43 -4.30 1.09
C THR A 74 9.07 -3.77 0.66
N VAL A 75 9.01 -2.76 -0.22
CA VAL A 75 7.73 -2.20 -0.72
C VAL A 75 6.89 -3.26 -1.43
N SER A 76 7.51 -4.08 -2.28
CA SER A 76 6.82 -5.17 -2.98
C SER A 76 6.29 -6.22 -1.99
N ARG A 77 7.10 -6.61 -1.00
CA ARG A 77 6.70 -7.53 0.06
C ARG A 77 5.50 -7.01 0.84
N ILE A 78 5.56 -5.79 1.37
CA ILE A 78 4.46 -5.27 2.21
C ILE A 78 3.19 -5.04 1.40
N ALA A 79 3.28 -4.64 0.13
CA ALA A 79 2.11 -4.50 -0.74
C ALA A 79 1.40 -5.84 -0.97
N LYS A 80 2.17 -6.92 -1.16
CA LYS A 80 1.63 -8.28 -1.21
C LYS A 80 0.95 -8.64 0.11
N GLU A 81 1.66 -8.54 1.23
CA GLU A 81 1.15 -8.95 2.55
C GLU A 81 -0.15 -8.22 2.93
N VAL A 82 -0.23 -6.92 2.66
CA VAL A 82 -1.43 -6.11 2.95
C VAL A 82 -2.65 -6.58 2.16
N VAL A 83 -2.49 -6.91 0.88
CA VAL A 83 -3.60 -7.44 0.07
C VAL A 83 -4.04 -8.82 0.56
N GLU A 84 -3.09 -9.67 0.93
CA GLU A 84 -3.39 -10.99 1.49
C GLU A 84 -4.21 -10.87 2.78
N ASP A 85 -3.82 -9.96 3.68
CA ASP A 85 -4.47 -9.76 4.97
C ASP A 85 -5.89 -9.21 4.81
N PHE A 86 -6.08 -8.18 3.97
CA PHE A 86 -7.42 -7.66 3.68
C PHE A 86 -8.33 -8.72 3.03
N ALA A 87 -7.80 -9.55 2.14
CA ALA A 87 -8.58 -10.63 1.54
C ALA A 87 -8.94 -11.73 2.57
N VAL A 88 -8.04 -12.06 3.51
CA VAL A 88 -8.32 -12.94 4.65
C VAL A 88 -9.48 -12.39 5.48
N ASP A 89 -9.53 -11.08 5.70
CA ASP A 89 -10.60 -10.39 6.40
C ASP A 89 -11.90 -10.23 5.56
N ASN A 90 -12.01 -10.83 4.38
CA ASN A 90 -13.18 -10.71 3.48
C ASN A 90 -13.43 -9.28 2.96
N VAL A 91 -12.37 -8.48 2.83
CA VAL A 91 -12.43 -7.29 1.97
C VAL A 91 -12.47 -7.75 0.53
N VAL A 92 -13.51 -7.33 -0.18
CA VAL A 92 -13.73 -7.64 -1.61
C VAL A 92 -13.28 -6.49 -2.50
N TYR A 93 -13.16 -5.27 -1.96
CA TYR A 93 -12.64 -4.09 -2.67
C TYR A 93 -11.75 -3.27 -1.73
N LEU A 94 -10.55 -2.95 -2.18
CA LEU A 94 -9.53 -2.20 -1.46
C LEU A 94 -9.02 -1.03 -2.30
N GLU A 95 -9.19 0.19 -1.80
CA GLU A 95 -8.40 1.36 -2.24
C GLU A 95 -7.18 1.52 -1.34
N LEU A 96 -6.07 0.95 -1.81
CA LEU A 96 -4.79 1.01 -1.12
C LEU A 96 -4.10 2.33 -1.46
N ARG A 97 -3.83 3.14 -0.45
CA ARG A 97 -3.14 4.42 -0.60
C ARG A 97 -1.71 4.35 -0.10
N THR A 98 -0.82 5.04 -0.80
CA THR A 98 0.58 5.16 -0.39
C THR A 98 1.20 6.44 -0.94
N THR A 99 2.16 7.00 -0.21
CA THR A 99 2.92 8.18 -0.64
C THR A 99 4.16 7.71 -1.41
N PRO A 100 4.25 7.94 -2.74
CA PRO A 100 5.43 7.58 -3.51
C PRO A 100 6.67 8.28 -2.96
N LYS A 101 7.70 7.50 -2.58
CA LYS A 101 8.91 8.04 -1.96
C LYS A 101 10.04 8.19 -2.98
N ARG A 102 10.88 9.20 -2.74
CA ARG A 102 12.15 9.41 -3.45
C ARG A 102 13.29 9.25 -2.45
N ASN A 103 14.28 8.42 -2.80
CA ASN A 103 15.50 8.22 -2.03
C ASN A 103 16.68 8.03 -2.98
N ASP A 104 17.40 9.13 -3.22
CA ASP A 104 18.53 9.16 -4.17
C ASP A 104 19.67 8.23 -3.77
N SER A 105 19.92 8.10 -2.46
CA SER A 105 20.99 7.23 -1.94
C SER A 105 20.74 5.75 -2.23
N LYS A 106 19.47 5.35 -2.40
CA LYS A 106 19.03 3.99 -2.74
C LYS A 106 18.56 3.84 -4.19
N GLY A 107 18.66 4.90 -5.01
CA GLY A 107 18.16 4.89 -6.39
C GLY A 107 16.64 4.76 -6.51
N THR A 108 15.88 5.15 -5.48
CA THR A 108 14.41 5.07 -5.48
C THR A 108 13.83 6.38 -5.99
N SER A 109 13.04 6.32 -7.06
CA SER A 109 12.20 7.42 -7.55
C SER A 109 10.74 7.15 -7.19
N LYS A 110 9.87 8.17 -7.27
CA LYS A 110 8.42 7.99 -7.07
C LYS A 110 7.85 6.90 -7.99
N GLU A 111 8.29 6.89 -9.25
CA GLU A 111 7.89 5.90 -10.25
C GLU A 111 8.38 4.50 -9.88
N SER A 112 9.67 4.34 -9.54
CA SER A 112 10.20 3.01 -9.22
C SER A 112 9.65 2.47 -7.91
N TYR A 113 9.35 3.33 -6.94
CA TYR A 113 8.57 2.98 -5.75
C TYR A 113 7.20 2.41 -6.12
N MET A 114 6.45 3.10 -6.98
CA MET A 114 5.12 2.63 -7.38
C MET A 114 5.16 1.37 -8.25
N GLN A 115 6.20 1.19 -9.06
CA GLN A 115 6.43 -0.06 -9.77
C GLN A 115 6.62 -1.23 -8.80
N ALA A 116 7.36 -1.03 -7.70
CA ALA A 116 7.51 -2.05 -6.66
C ALA A 116 6.17 -2.39 -5.97
N VAL A 117 5.31 -1.39 -5.74
CA VAL A 117 3.94 -1.64 -5.22
C VAL A 117 3.17 -2.54 -6.19
N VAL A 118 3.18 -2.22 -7.48
CA VAL A 118 2.49 -3.01 -8.52
C VAL A 118 3.08 -4.42 -8.64
N GLU A 119 4.39 -4.59 -8.48
CA GLU A 119 5.03 -5.91 -8.41
C GLU A 119 4.55 -6.72 -7.21
N GLY A 120 4.37 -6.08 -6.05
CA GLY A 120 3.74 -6.71 -4.88
C GLY A 120 2.34 -7.21 -5.18
N LEU A 121 1.51 -6.40 -5.84
CA LEU A 121 0.16 -6.81 -6.27
C LEU A 121 0.19 -8.00 -7.23
N ARG A 122 1.12 -8.03 -8.18
CA ARG A 122 1.32 -9.16 -9.12
C ARG A 122 1.80 -10.44 -8.41
N ALA A 123 2.52 -10.31 -7.31
CA ALA A 123 3.10 -11.42 -6.57
C ALA A 123 2.13 -12.10 -5.58
N VAL A 124 0.92 -11.57 -5.40
CA VAL A 124 -0.15 -12.20 -4.62
C VAL A 124 -0.58 -13.49 -5.32
N ASN A 125 -0.54 -14.61 -4.59
CA ASN A 125 -0.75 -15.93 -5.17
C ASN A 125 -1.67 -16.86 -4.35
N ASN A 126 -2.19 -16.40 -3.23
CA ASN A 126 -3.15 -17.13 -2.37
C ASN A 126 -4.62 -16.70 -2.60
N VAL A 127 -4.84 -15.55 -3.24
CA VAL A 127 -6.16 -15.02 -3.63
C VAL A 127 -6.13 -14.52 -5.09
N ASP A 128 -7.29 -14.34 -5.71
CA ASP A 128 -7.41 -13.76 -7.04
C ASP A 128 -7.48 -12.23 -6.92
N VAL A 129 -6.55 -11.53 -7.57
CA VAL A 129 -6.45 -10.06 -7.50
C VAL A 129 -6.79 -9.44 -8.85
N ASP A 130 -7.77 -8.53 -8.85
CA ASP A 130 -8.10 -7.66 -9.98
C ASP A 130 -7.64 -6.24 -9.67
N PHE A 131 -6.49 -5.83 -10.21
CA PHE A 131 -5.93 -4.49 -9.95
C PHE A 131 -5.76 -3.59 -11.17
N ALA A 132 -5.59 -4.15 -12.38
CA ALA A 132 -5.44 -3.36 -13.60
C ALA A 132 -6.71 -3.40 -14.45
N HIS A 133 -7.06 -2.27 -15.07
CA HIS A 133 -8.03 -2.28 -16.16
C HIS A 133 -7.38 -3.03 -17.33
N LYS A 134 -7.94 -4.18 -17.72
CA LYS A 134 -7.61 -4.80 -19.00
C LYS A 134 -8.02 -3.82 -20.09
N LEU A 135 -7.08 -3.01 -20.56
CA LEU A 135 -7.22 -2.33 -21.85
C LEU A 135 -7.33 -3.45 -22.88
N ASP A 136 -8.40 -3.41 -23.67
CA ASP A 136 -8.86 -4.47 -24.55
C ASP A 136 -7.71 -5.18 -25.28
N ALA A 137 -7.37 -6.38 -24.81
CA ALA A 137 -6.67 -7.37 -25.61
C ALA A 137 -7.76 -8.17 -26.33
N GLU A 138 -7.82 -7.92 -27.63
CA GLU A 138 -8.70 -8.51 -28.63
C GLU A 138 -9.16 -9.95 -28.32
N ALA A 139 -10.47 -10.13 -28.35
CA ALA A 139 -11.16 -11.20 -29.05
C ALA A 139 -10.30 -12.40 -29.48
N THR A 140 -9.89 -13.25 -28.54
CA THR A 140 -9.56 -14.65 -28.84
C THR A 140 -9.88 -15.53 -27.63
N GLY A 141 -10.82 -16.45 -27.82
CA GLY A 141 -10.92 -17.66 -26.99
C GLY A 141 -12.14 -17.75 -26.07
N ASN A 142 -13.29 -18.06 -26.66
CA ASN A 142 -14.41 -18.81 -26.09
C ASN A 142 -14.79 -18.57 -24.61
N SER A 143 -15.92 -17.87 -24.41
CA SER A 143 -16.74 -18.04 -23.22
C SER A 143 -17.27 -19.48 -23.17
N HIS A 144 -16.53 -20.38 -22.53
CA HIS A 144 -17.15 -21.54 -21.93
C HIS A 144 -17.94 -21.05 -20.72
N TYR A 145 -19.25 -20.90 -20.90
CA TYR A 145 -20.19 -21.04 -19.79
C TYR A 145 -20.02 -22.46 -19.25
N ASP A 146 -19.20 -22.61 -18.23
CA ASP A 146 -19.02 -23.88 -17.55
C ASP A 146 -20.22 -24.12 -16.64
N ASN A 147 -21.19 -24.83 -17.20
CA ASN A 147 -22.27 -25.44 -16.45
C ASN A 147 -21.73 -26.69 -15.74
N GLY A 148 -21.18 -26.49 -14.55
CA GLY A 148 -21.19 -27.49 -13.49
C GLY A 148 -19.86 -28.13 -13.12
N ARG A 149 -19.43 -27.85 -11.89
CA ARG A 149 -19.28 -28.83 -10.77
C ARG A 149 -18.61 -28.12 -9.61
N TYR A 150 -19.38 -27.84 -8.56
CA TYR A 150 -18.87 -27.35 -7.29
C TYR A 150 -18.05 -28.43 -6.59
N SER A 151 -16.74 -28.43 -6.80
CA SER A 151 -15.80 -29.16 -5.95
C SER A 151 -14.40 -28.53 -6.03
N GLY A 152 -14.16 -27.57 -5.15
CA GLY A 152 -12.90 -26.87 -4.92
C GLY A 152 -13.23 -25.63 -4.08
N ALA A 153 -12.53 -25.39 -2.97
CA ALA A 153 -12.78 -24.19 -2.17
C ALA A 153 -12.66 -22.96 -3.10
N GLU A 154 -13.74 -22.18 -3.23
CA GLU A 154 -13.71 -20.96 -4.03
C GLU A 154 -12.57 -20.07 -3.53
N ARG A 155 -11.62 -19.82 -4.43
CA ARG A 155 -10.49 -18.93 -4.15
C ARG A 155 -11.06 -17.53 -3.97
N LYS A 156 -10.76 -16.89 -2.83
CA LYS A 156 -11.23 -15.53 -2.56
C LYS A 156 -10.76 -14.58 -3.67
N LYS A 157 -11.62 -13.65 -4.04
CA LYS A 157 -11.31 -12.60 -5.01
C LYS A 157 -11.35 -11.24 -4.33
N ILE A 158 -10.36 -10.40 -4.62
CA ILE A 158 -10.27 -9.01 -4.17
C ILE A 158 -9.99 -8.08 -5.36
N TYR A 159 -10.72 -6.96 -5.40
CA TYR A 159 -10.45 -5.86 -6.33
C TYR A 159 -9.57 -4.84 -5.62
N VAL A 160 -8.45 -4.47 -6.23
CA VAL A 160 -7.51 -3.50 -5.64
C VAL A 160 -7.39 -2.30 -6.57
N ARG A 161 -7.54 -1.09 -6.04
CA ARG A 161 -7.23 0.16 -6.75
C ARG A 161 -6.25 0.96 -5.93
N LEU A 162 -5.48 1.80 -6.60
CA LEU A 162 -4.40 2.57 -5.99
C LEU A 162 -4.76 4.05 -5.92
N LEU A 163 -4.44 4.68 -4.78
CA LEU A 163 -4.45 6.12 -4.61
C LEU A 163 -3.02 6.59 -4.32
N LEU A 164 -2.53 7.58 -5.07
CA LEU A 164 -1.23 8.17 -4.76
C LEU A 164 -1.42 9.31 -3.77
N SER A 165 -0.83 9.17 -2.59
CA SER A 165 -0.88 10.19 -1.54
C SER A 165 0.17 11.27 -1.79
N ILE A 166 -0.24 12.51 -1.64
CA ILE A 166 0.62 13.69 -1.48
C ILE A 166 0.75 13.94 0.02
N ASP A 167 1.97 13.99 0.52
CA ASP A 167 2.21 14.35 1.92
C ASP A 167 2.17 15.88 2.07
N ARG A 168 1.52 16.38 3.12
CA ARG A 168 1.46 17.81 3.45
C ARG A 168 2.82 18.48 3.64
N CYS A 169 3.89 17.72 3.88
CA CYS A 169 5.25 18.26 3.92
C CYS A 169 5.87 18.52 2.52
N GLU A 170 5.22 18.08 1.43
CA GLU A 170 5.73 18.26 0.08
C GLU A 170 5.49 19.68 -0.47
N SER A 171 6.36 20.09 -1.41
CA SER A 171 6.16 21.30 -2.21
C SER A 171 5.11 21.07 -3.31
N THR A 172 4.63 22.16 -3.93
CA THR A 172 3.70 22.09 -5.07
C THR A 172 4.30 21.31 -6.25
N GLU A 173 5.59 21.48 -6.51
CA GLU A 173 6.29 20.77 -7.60
C GLU A 173 6.31 19.27 -7.35
N ALA A 174 6.70 18.86 -6.14
CA ALA A 174 6.72 17.45 -5.75
C ALA A 174 5.31 16.83 -5.77
N ALA A 175 4.30 17.56 -5.31
CA ALA A 175 2.92 17.12 -5.39
C ALA A 175 2.45 16.95 -6.85
N MET A 176 2.81 17.86 -7.74
CA MET A 176 2.51 17.79 -9.17
C MET A 176 3.22 16.61 -9.86
N GLU A 177 4.41 16.21 -9.42
CA GLU A 177 5.04 14.96 -9.88
C GLU A 177 4.17 13.74 -9.51
N THR A 178 3.62 13.69 -8.30
CA THR A 178 2.69 12.61 -7.88
C THR A 178 1.44 12.59 -8.75
N VAL A 179 0.85 13.75 -9.06
CA VAL A 179 -0.33 13.84 -9.94
C VAL A 179 -0.03 13.34 -11.35
N LYS A 180 1.10 13.76 -11.94
CA LYS A 180 1.55 13.28 -13.26
C LYS A 180 1.79 11.78 -13.28
N LEU A 181 2.42 11.24 -12.23
CA LEU A 181 2.63 9.80 -12.08
C LEU A 181 1.30 9.05 -12.00
N ALA A 182 0.33 9.57 -11.24
CA ALA A 182 -1.00 8.95 -11.15
C ALA A 182 -1.69 8.89 -12.52
N LEU A 183 -1.59 9.94 -13.33
CA LEU A 183 -2.11 9.95 -14.70
C LEU A 183 -1.44 8.88 -15.58
N GLN A 184 -0.13 8.73 -15.49
CA GLN A 184 0.64 7.72 -16.24
C GLN A 184 0.24 6.30 -15.84
N MET A 185 -0.02 6.07 -14.54
CA MET A 185 -0.27 4.75 -13.97
C MET A 185 -1.75 4.35 -13.92
N LYS A 186 -2.67 5.11 -14.55
CA LYS A 186 -4.11 4.76 -14.62
C LYS A 186 -4.36 3.32 -15.13
N HIS A 187 -3.61 2.91 -16.13
CA HIS A 187 -3.70 1.57 -16.72
C HIS A 187 -3.28 0.45 -15.74
N LEU A 188 -2.57 0.79 -14.67
CA LEU A 188 -2.13 -0.12 -13.61
C LEU A 188 -3.03 -0.08 -12.36
N GLY A 189 -4.20 0.56 -12.45
CA GLY A 189 -5.17 0.58 -11.35
C GLY A 189 -5.14 1.82 -10.47
N VAL A 190 -4.36 2.85 -10.83
CA VAL A 190 -4.41 4.14 -10.12
C VAL A 190 -5.70 4.88 -10.48
N VAL A 191 -6.51 5.20 -9.48
CA VAL A 191 -7.84 5.81 -9.66
C VAL A 191 -7.99 7.18 -9.02
N GLY A 192 -7.03 7.62 -8.20
CA GLY A 192 -7.15 8.90 -7.52
C GLY A 192 -5.90 9.35 -6.77
N ILE A 193 -6.07 10.48 -6.08
CA ILE A 193 -5.07 11.15 -5.27
C ILE A 193 -5.62 11.32 -3.85
N ASP A 194 -4.74 11.27 -2.86
CA ASP A 194 -5.02 11.56 -1.47
C ASP A 194 -4.12 12.71 -0.98
N LEU A 195 -4.60 13.57 -0.08
CA LEU A 195 -3.78 14.56 0.62
C LEU A 195 -3.75 14.23 2.11
N SER A 196 -2.60 13.75 2.59
CA SER A 196 -2.44 13.23 3.94
C SER A 196 -1.14 13.73 4.59
N GLY A 197 -0.53 12.96 5.49
CA GLY A 197 0.58 13.43 6.32
C GLY A 197 0.13 14.28 7.50
N ASN A 198 1.10 14.94 8.15
CA ASN A 198 0.87 15.66 9.41
C ASN A 198 -0.08 16.85 9.22
N PRO A 199 -1.27 16.88 9.86
CA PRO A 199 -2.25 17.92 9.65
C PRO A 199 -1.85 19.28 10.24
N VAL A 200 -0.81 19.35 11.09
CA VAL A 200 -0.27 20.63 11.58
C VAL A 200 0.80 21.23 10.65
N ILE A 201 1.15 20.53 9.58
CA ILE A 201 2.12 20.96 8.56
C ILE A 201 1.39 21.26 7.24
N GLY A 202 1.94 22.20 6.48
CA GLY A 202 1.49 22.54 5.14
C GLY A 202 0.31 23.52 5.11
N GLU A 203 0.18 24.21 3.99
CA GLU A 203 -0.88 25.18 3.73
C GLU A 203 -1.74 24.69 2.56
N TRP A 204 -3.07 24.77 2.67
CA TRP A 204 -3.97 24.31 1.60
C TRP A 204 -3.67 24.99 0.24
N LYS A 205 -3.21 26.25 0.27
CA LYS A 205 -2.83 27.01 -0.93
C LYS A 205 -1.72 26.34 -1.77
N THR A 206 -0.88 25.52 -1.15
CA THR A 206 0.17 24.75 -1.82
C THR A 206 -0.41 23.67 -2.75
N PHE A 207 -1.59 23.14 -2.42
CA PHE A 207 -2.17 21.96 -3.08
C PHE A 207 -3.46 22.24 -3.85
N CYS A 208 -4.10 23.39 -3.63
CA CYS A 208 -5.41 23.69 -4.20
C CYS A 208 -5.42 23.97 -5.72
N GLN A 209 -4.24 24.06 -6.35
CA GLN A 209 -4.06 24.35 -7.77
C GLN A 209 -3.54 23.16 -8.59
N LEU A 210 -3.40 21.99 -7.95
CA LEU A 210 -2.96 20.75 -8.58
C LEU A 210 -4.03 20.18 -9.52
#